data_AF-D5AC26-F1
#
_entry.id   AF-D5AC26-F1
#
_cell.length_a   1.000
_cell.length_b   1.000
_cell.length_c   1.000
_cell.angle_alpha   90.00
_cell.angle_beta   90.00
_cell.angle_gamma   90.00
#
_symmetry.space_group_name_H-M   'P 1'
#
loop_
_entity.id
_entity.type
_entity.pdbx_description
1 polymer ?
#
loop_
_entity_poly.entity_id
_entity_poly.type
_entity_poly.pdbx_seq_one_letter_code
_entity_poly.pdbx_strand_id
1 'polypeptide(L)'
;MKPEGIYADGYNAQSPIPNASIVVQSPKMQDQHDSFNDGPGAVLVNLLTSMRHLPPAMNSVLLVMALSWLSWFPFFLFDTDWMGREVYQGDPNAKGTKAAAYHKGVQEGAFGLLLNSIVLGVSSLFIEPLCRWMGSKNIWATSNFIVFVCMASTAVISAYALSEHHRGIQYMIGNVSSVKAASVVLFALLGFPLAITYSVPFSVTAELTADAGGGQGLSIGVLNLSIVIPQMIVALGAGPWDALFGGGNVPAFVLASVFALAAGIIAVIKLPHLSRTTYKPAVGHGFG
;
A
#
# COMPACT_ATOMS: atom_id res chain seq x y z
N MET A 1 100.22 -27.24 10.95
CA MET A 1 100.79 -25.90 10.75
C MET A 1 99.79 -24.86 11.26
N LYS A 2 100.15 -24.12 12.32
CA LYS A 2 99.67 -22.75 12.59
C LYS A 2 100.60 -21.79 11.81
N PRO A 3 100.25 -20.52 11.48
CA PRO A 3 99.61 -19.51 12.37
C PRO A 3 98.51 -18.64 11.70
N GLU A 4 97.57 -18.05 12.47
CA GLU A 4 97.39 -16.60 12.79
C GLU A 4 96.83 -15.76 11.62
N GLY A 5 95.79 -14.92 11.74
CA GLY A 5 94.96 -14.43 12.87
C GLY A 5 93.90 -13.45 12.28
N ILE A 6 93.33 -12.45 12.95
CA ILE A 6 92.95 -12.19 14.35
C ILE A 6 92.02 -10.94 14.27
N TYR A 7 90.84 -11.01 14.91
CA TYR A 7 89.85 -9.96 15.29
C TYR A 7 89.17 -9.10 14.18
N ALA A 8 87.89 -8.71 14.30
CA ALA A 8 87.17 -8.29 15.51
C ALA A 8 85.64 -8.50 15.46
N ASP A 9 85.11 -8.79 16.66
CA ASP A 9 83.84 -8.37 17.30
C ASP A 9 82.52 -8.41 16.49
N GLY A 10 81.41 -8.96 16.97
CA GLY A 10 81.04 -9.48 18.28
C GLY A 10 79.54 -9.83 18.30
N TYR A 11 79.15 -10.60 19.31
CA TYR A 11 77.78 -10.82 19.83
C TYR A 11 76.71 -11.56 19.00
N ASN A 12 76.62 -12.86 19.32
CA ASN A 12 75.44 -13.63 19.73
C ASN A 12 74.01 -13.11 19.47
N ALA A 13 73.28 -13.98 18.76
CA ALA A 13 71.99 -14.59 19.14
C ALA A 13 70.65 -13.89 18.84
N GLN A 14 69.73 -14.76 18.36
CA GLN A 14 68.27 -14.67 18.22
C GLN A 14 67.63 -13.89 17.03
N SER A 15 67.02 -14.67 16.14
CA SER A 15 65.90 -14.38 15.22
C SER A 15 64.61 -13.89 15.93
N PRO A 16 63.50 -13.46 15.25
CA PRO A 16 63.26 -13.22 13.81
C PRO A 16 62.50 -11.90 13.42
N ILE A 17 62.68 -11.44 12.16
CA ILE A 17 61.74 -10.76 11.19
C ILE A 17 61.03 -9.44 11.65
N PRO A 18 61.08 -8.28 10.90
CA PRO A 18 60.15 -8.07 9.75
C PRO A 18 60.54 -7.05 8.65
N ASN A 19 59.67 -7.04 7.61
CA ASN A 19 59.37 -6.00 6.62
C ASN A 19 60.18 -5.95 5.31
N ALA A 20 59.59 -6.55 4.26
CA ALA A 20 59.79 -6.14 2.87
C ALA A 20 58.44 -5.71 2.28
N SER A 21 58.36 -4.42 1.95
CA SER A 21 57.25 -3.75 1.29
C SER A 21 57.09 -4.24 -0.16
N ILE A 22 55.99 -4.94 -0.45
CA ILE A 22 55.55 -5.21 -1.82
C ILE A 22 54.57 -4.11 -2.20
N VAL A 23 54.99 -3.22 -3.10
CA VAL A 23 54.11 -2.26 -3.78
C VAL A 23 53.23 -3.05 -4.75
N VAL A 24 51.99 -3.31 -4.36
CA VAL A 24 50.94 -3.79 -5.28
C VAL A 24 50.28 -2.57 -5.89
N GLN A 25 50.54 -2.31 -7.17
CA GLN A 25 49.75 -1.37 -7.97
C GLN A 25 48.35 -1.96 -8.14
N SER A 26 47.37 -1.42 -7.41
CA SER A 26 45.95 -1.70 -7.67
C SER A 26 45.55 -1.16 -9.06
N PRO A 27 44.71 -1.86 -9.83
CA PRO A 27 44.15 -1.30 -11.05
C PRO A 27 43.32 -0.07 -10.65
N LYS A 28 43.52 1.07 -11.32
CA LYS A 28 42.62 2.21 -11.20
C LYS A 28 41.23 1.76 -11.64
N MET A 29 40.34 1.47 -10.70
CA MET A 29 38.92 1.61 -10.94
C MET A 29 38.72 3.09 -11.26
N GLN A 30 38.37 3.38 -12.51
CA GLN A 30 37.70 4.63 -12.82
C GLN A 30 36.38 4.59 -12.07
N ASP A 31 36.38 5.14 -10.85
CA ASP A 31 35.16 5.66 -10.25
C ASP A 31 34.67 6.73 -11.21
N GLN A 32 33.75 6.32 -12.08
CA GLN A 32 32.84 7.25 -12.74
C GLN A 32 31.90 7.76 -11.66
N HIS A 33 32.44 8.66 -10.83
CA HIS A 33 31.67 9.47 -9.91
C HIS A 33 30.95 10.51 -10.78
N ASP A 34 29.88 10.06 -11.45
CA ASP A 34 28.92 10.96 -12.06
C ASP A 34 28.50 11.93 -10.96
N SER A 35 28.84 13.20 -11.17
CA SER A 35 28.54 14.31 -10.30
C SER A 35 27.03 14.39 -10.12
N PHE A 36 26.53 13.74 -9.07
CA PHE A 36 25.13 13.77 -8.71
C PHE A 36 24.74 15.22 -8.41
N ASN A 37 24.02 15.82 -9.35
CA ASN A 37 23.26 17.03 -9.09
C ASN A 37 22.07 16.59 -8.23
N ASP A 38 22.29 16.39 -6.91
CA ASP A 38 21.36 15.83 -5.94
C ASP A 38 20.20 16.80 -5.61
N GLY A 39 19.45 17.18 -6.63
CA GLY A 39 18.14 17.78 -6.47
C GLY A 39 17.06 16.70 -6.34
N PRO A 40 15.94 16.97 -5.64
CA PRO A 40 14.78 16.07 -5.60
C PRO A 40 14.30 15.64 -6.99
N GLY A 41 14.47 16.51 -8.00
CA GLY A 41 14.14 16.23 -9.39
C GLY A 41 15.07 15.21 -10.06
N ALA A 42 16.36 15.19 -9.74
CA ALA A 42 17.30 14.20 -10.28
C ALA A 42 17.00 12.81 -9.71
N VAL A 43 16.66 12.72 -8.42
CA VAL A 43 16.21 11.47 -7.78
C VAL A 43 14.93 10.96 -8.44
N LEU A 44 13.97 11.84 -8.75
CA LEU A 44 12.74 11.47 -9.45
C LEU A 44 13.00 11.01 -10.89
N VAL A 45 13.85 11.70 -11.63
CA VAL A 45 14.23 11.30 -13.00
C VAL A 45 14.98 9.96 -13.00
N ASN A 46 15.86 9.74 -12.03
CA ASN A 46 16.56 8.48 -11.87
C ASN A 46 15.60 7.34 -11.49
N LEU A 47 14.61 7.59 -10.63
CA LEU A 47 13.53 6.65 -10.32
C LEU A 47 12.72 6.30 -11.58
N LEU A 48 12.21 7.31 -12.30
CA LEU A 48 11.42 7.13 -13.52
C LEU A 48 12.20 6.45 -14.65
N THR A 49 13.50 6.72 -14.77
CA THR A 49 14.37 6.08 -15.75
C THR A 49 14.65 4.62 -15.36
N SER A 50 14.83 4.35 -14.07
CA SER A 50 15.00 2.98 -13.57
C SER A 50 13.71 2.16 -13.66
N MET A 51 12.53 2.79 -13.67
CA MET A 51 11.26 2.11 -13.95
C MET A 51 11.24 1.39 -15.30
N ARG A 52 11.94 1.91 -16.32
CA ARG A 52 12.03 1.26 -17.63
C ARG A 52 12.79 -0.07 -17.61
N HIS A 53 13.58 -0.32 -16.58
CA HIS A 53 14.40 -1.52 -16.42
C HIS A 53 13.77 -2.54 -15.45
N LEU A 54 12.57 -2.28 -14.93
CA LEU A 54 11.88 -3.21 -14.03
C LEU A 54 11.39 -4.47 -14.77
N PRO A 55 11.27 -5.61 -14.07
CA PRO A 55 10.70 -6.83 -14.64
C PRO A 55 9.33 -6.55 -15.28
N PRO A 56 9.01 -7.11 -16.45
CA PRO A 56 7.72 -6.87 -17.12
C PRO A 56 6.49 -7.13 -16.24
N ALA A 57 6.60 -8.07 -15.29
CA ALA A 57 5.56 -8.37 -14.30
C ALA A 57 5.23 -7.21 -13.35
N MET A 58 6.19 -6.30 -13.13
CA MET A 58 6.03 -5.14 -12.24
C MET A 58 5.02 -4.14 -12.80
N ASN A 59 4.92 -4.00 -14.12
CA ASN A 59 3.93 -3.10 -14.75
C ASN A 59 2.49 -3.47 -14.36
N SER A 60 2.19 -4.77 -14.29
CA SER A 60 0.88 -5.25 -13.85
C SER A 60 0.63 -4.91 -12.38
N VAL A 61 1.64 -5.06 -11.51
CA VAL A 61 1.56 -4.74 -10.08
C VAL A 61 1.32 -3.24 -9.88
N LEU A 62 2.06 -2.38 -10.58
CA LEU A 62 1.90 -0.93 -10.52
C LEU A 62 0.51 -0.48 -11.00
N LEU A 63 0.02 -1.06 -12.09
CA LEU A 63 -1.31 -0.75 -12.61
C LEU A 63 -2.42 -1.17 -11.65
N VAL A 64 -2.37 -2.40 -11.12
CA VAL A 64 -3.37 -2.87 -10.15
C VAL A 64 -3.31 -2.01 -8.89
N MET A 65 -2.11 -1.68 -8.40
CA MET A 65 -1.93 -0.80 -7.25
C MET A 65 -2.57 0.57 -7.48
N ALA A 66 -2.27 1.23 -8.60
CA ALA A 66 -2.84 2.53 -8.92
C ALA A 66 -4.38 2.49 -8.97
N LEU A 67 -4.96 1.47 -9.61
CA LEU A 67 -6.41 1.31 -9.69
C LEU A 67 -7.05 1.00 -8.32
N SER A 68 -6.42 0.14 -7.51
CA SER A 68 -6.87 -0.13 -6.14
C SER A 68 -6.92 1.14 -5.31
N TRP A 69 -5.87 1.97 -5.38
CA TRP A 69 -5.83 3.24 -4.64
C TRP A 69 -6.80 4.29 -5.17
N LEU A 70 -6.99 4.38 -6.49
CA LEU A 70 -8.05 5.20 -7.08
C LEU A 70 -9.45 4.82 -6.55
N SER A 71 -9.68 3.54 -6.22
CA SER A 71 -10.92 3.13 -5.55
C SER A 71 -10.98 3.52 -4.08
N TRP A 72 -9.86 3.48 -3.36
CA TRP A 72 -9.84 3.76 -1.92
C TRP A 72 -9.92 5.25 -1.59
N PHE A 73 -9.40 6.13 -2.46
CA PHE A 73 -9.40 7.57 -2.17
C PHE A 73 -10.78 8.17 -1.95
N PRO A 74 -11.80 7.92 -2.80
CA PRO A 74 -13.15 8.40 -2.53
C PRO A 74 -13.69 7.95 -1.17
N PHE A 75 -13.38 6.72 -0.75
CA PHE A 75 -13.76 6.24 0.57
C PHE A 75 -13.09 7.06 1.67
N PHE A 76 -11.76 7.22 1.64
CA PHE A 76 -11.06 7.99 2.67
C PHE A 76 -11.43 9.48 2.72
N LEU A 77 -11.87 10.05 1.61
CA LEU A 77 -12.25 11.46 1.54
C LEU A 77 -13.69 11.69 2.00
N PHE A 78 -14.59 10.76 1.72
CA PHE A 78 -16.03 11.00 1.80
C PHE A 78 -16.80 10.03 2.71
N ASP A 79 -16.17 9.01 3.30
CA ASP A 79 -16.84 7.98 4.11
C ASP A 79 -17.68 8.53 5.28
N THR A 80 -17.10 9.39 6.10
CA THR A 80 -17.72 9.94 7.30
C THR A 80 -18.70 11.06 6.99
N ASP A 81 -18.41 11.88 5.98
CA ASP A 81 -19.37 12.84 5.44
C ASP A 81 -20.58 12.10 4.87
N TRP A 82 -20.36 11.00 4.15
CA TRP A 82 -21.41 10.14 3.62
C TRP A 82 -22.30 9.53 4.72
N MET A 83 -21.68 9.07 5.81
CA MET A 83 -22.43 8.59 6.97
C MET A 83 -23.28 9.71 7.58
N GLY A 84 -22.73 10.93 7.68
CA GLY A 84 -23.42 12.10 8.21
C GLY A 84 -24.60 12.58 7.35
N ARG A 85 -24.37 12.73 6.04
CA ARG A 85 -25.31 13.33 5.09
C ARG A 85 -26.29 12.31 4.55
N GLU A 86 -25.83 11.24 3.91
CA GLU A 86 -26.70 10.29 3.23
C GLU A 86 -27.33 9.28 4.19
N VAL A 87 -26.57 8.69 5.12
CA VAL A 87 -27.10 7.64 6.01
C VAL A 87 -27.93 8.23 7.17
N TYR A 88 -27.43 9.29 7.79
CA TYR A 88 -28.12 9.96 8.91
C TYR A 88 -29.05 11.09 8.46
N GLN A 89 -29.12 11.39 7.15
CA GLN A 89 -29.96 12.45 6.58
C GLN A 89 -29.69 13.82 7.23
N GLY A 90 -28.44 14.02 7.67
CA GLY A 90 -27.97 15.25 8.28
C GLY A 90 -27.58 16.29 7.25
N ASP A 91 -27.41 17.52 7.70
CA ASP A 91 -26.90 18.62 6.88
C ASP A 91 -25.87 19.41 7.70
N PRO A 92 -24.60 19.46 7.27
CA PRO A 92 -23.55 20.17 7.99
C PRO A 92 -23.73 21.69 7.99
N ASN A 93 -24.51 22.25 7.07
CA ASN A 93 -24.77 23.69 6.96
C ASN A 93 -26.09 24.09 7.64
N ALA A 94 -26.93 23.14 8.05
CA ALA A 94 -28.18 23.40 8.73
C ALA A 94 -27.98 23.79 10.20
N LYS A 95 -29.03 24.31 10.84
CA LYS A 95 -29.08 24.55 12.29
C LYS A 95 -30.09 23.63 12.95
N GLY A 96 -29.87 23.30 14.22
CA GLY A 96 -30.79 22.49 15.02
C GLY A 96 -30.66 20.99 14.74
N THR A 97 -31.78 20.32 14.50
CA THR A 97 -31.88 18.85 14.47
C THR A 97 -31.09 18.20 13.33
N LYS A 98 -31.00 18.84 12.15
CA LYS A 98 -30.24 18.32 11.00
C LYS A 98 -28.72 18.36 11.20
N ALA A 99 -28.20 19.38 11.88
CA ALA A 99 -26.78 19.45 12.24
C ALA A 99 -26.43 18.39 13.30
N ALA A 100 -27.30 18.20 14.29
CA ALA A 100 -27.13 17.15 15.30
C ALA A 100 -27.15 15.75 14.67
N ALA A 101 -28.02 15.51 13.68
CA ALA A 101 -28.05 14.26 12.93
C ALA A 101 -26.76 14.02 12.13
N TYR A 102 -26.23 15.06 11.46
CA TYR A 102 -24.95 14.99 10.75
C TYR A 102 -23.81 14.63 11.71
N HIS A 103 -23.65 15.36 12.82
CA HIS A 103 -22.60 15.07 13.80
C HIS A 103 -22.70 13.66 14.38
N LYS A 104 -23.93 13.20 14.65
CA LYS A 104 -24.15 11.82 15.09
C LYS A 104 -23.73 10.81 14.02
N GLY A 105 -24.06 11.06 12.76
CA GLY A 105 -23.64 10.19 11.66
C GLY A 105 -22.12 10.17 11.48
N VAL A 106 -21.44 11.31 11.57
CA VAL A 106 -19.97 11.38 11.54
C VAL A 106 -19.36 10.59 12.70
N GLN A 107 -19.91 10.70 13.91
CA GLN A 107 -19.44 9.95 15.06
C GLN A 107 -19.58 8.42 14.86
N GLU A 108 -20.70 7.98 14.30
CA GLU A 108 -20.98 6.57 14.02
C GLU A 108 -20.12 6.05 12.85
N GLY A 109 -19.84 6.89 11.86
CA GLY A 109 -18.86 6.62 10.82
C GLY A 109 -17.46 6.41 11.39
N ALA A 110 -17.02 7.30 12.28
CA ALA A 110 -15.74 7.15 12.99
C ALA A 110 -15.70 5.88 13.85
N PHE A 111 -16.81 5.50 14.48
CA PHE A 111 -16.91 4.21 15.17
C PHE A 111 -16.81 3.02 14.20
N GLY A 112 -17.44 3.10 13.04
CA GLY A 112 -17.26 2.12 11.96
C GLY A 112 -15.80 2.00 11.50
N LEU A 113 -15.07 3.11 11.40
CA LEU A 113 -13.64 3.14 11.07
C LEU A 113 -12.75 2.59 12.20
N LEU A 114 -13.16 2.76 13.46
CA LEU A 114 -12.51 2.08 14.59
C LEU A 114 -12.66 0.56 14.45
N LEU A 115 -13.86 0.06 14.14
CA LEU A 115 -14.09 -1.36 13.90
C LEU A 115 -13.31 -1.86 12.67
N ASN A 116 -13.26 -1.06 11.60
CA ASN A 116 -12.42 -1.31 10.43
C ASN A 116 -10.96 -1.54 10.84
N SER A 117 -10.42 -0.68 11.70
CA SER A 117 -9.04 -0.79 12.19
C SER A 117 -8.80 -2.06 12.99
N ILE A 118 -9.77 -2.50 13.80
CA ILE A 118 -9.71 -3.78 14.53
C ILE A 118 -9.69 -4.95 13.53
N VAL A 119 -10.62 -4.97 12.58
CA VAL A 119 -10.70 -6.02 11.56
C VAL A 119 -9.42 -6.05 10.72
N LEU A 120 -8.89 -4.89 10.33
CA LEU A 120 -7.63 -4.75 9.63
C LEU A 120 -6.48 -5.35 10.44
N GLY A 121 -6.35 -4.95 11.70
CA GLY A 121 -5.31 -5.42 12.61
C GLY A 121 -5.35 -6.95 12.77
N VAL A 122 -6.53 -7.51 13.04
CA VAL A 122 -6.72 -8.97 13.12
C VAL A 122 -6.41 -9.63 11.79
N SER A 123 -6.94 -9.12 10.68
CA SER A 123 -6.75 -9.68 9.35
C SER A 123 -5.27 -9.73 8.96
N SER A 124 -4.49 -8.72 9.33
CA SER A 124 -3.05 -8.65 9.04
C SER A 124 -2.27 -9.86 9.55
N LEU A 125 -2.67 -10.43 10.70
CA LEU A 125 -2.06 -11.64 11.26
C LEU A 125 -2.31 -12.88 10.40
N PHE A 126 -3.40 -12.88 9.64
CA PHE A 126 -3.82 -14.00 8.80
C PHE A 126 -3.45 -13.84 7.33
N ILE A 127 -2.91 -12.68 6.90
CA ILE A 127 -2.55 -12.44 5.50
C ILE A 127 -1.51 -13.46 5.02
N GLU A 128 -0.46 -13.71 5.79
CA GLU A 128 0.60 -14.64 5.38
C GLU A 128 0.09 -16.10 5.24
N PRO A 129 -0.64 -16.69 6.23
CA PRO A 129 -1.31 -17.97 6.06
C PRO A 129 -2.24 -18.01 4.84
N LEU A 130 -3.03 -16.95 4.64
CA LEU A 130 -3.97 -16.86 3.52
C LEU A 130 -3.20 -16.86 2.19
N CYS A 131 -2.12 -16.06 2.06
CA CYS A 131 -1.25 -16.00 0.89
C CYS A 131 -0.65 -17.36 0.55
N ARG A 132 -0.23 -18.13 1.55
CA ARG A 132 0.25 -19.51 1.32
C ARG A 132 -0.86 -20.44 0.84
N TRP A 133 -2.07 -20.29 1.38
CA TRP A 133 -3.20 -21.15 1.04
C TRP A 133 -3.83 -20.82 -0.32
N MET A 134 -4.13 -19.56 -0.62
CA MET A 134 -4.84 -19.14 -1.85
C MET A 134 -3.95 -18.54 -2.93
N GLY A 135 -2.73 -18.10 -2.57
CA GLY A 135 -1.83 -17.35 -3.43
C GLY A 135 -2.08 -15.83 -3.38
N SER A 136 -1.01 -15.04 -3.35
CA SER A 136 -1.04 -13.57 -3.23
C SER A 136 -1.87 -12.91 -4.34
N LYS A 137 -1.79 -13.43 -5.57
CA LYS A 137 -2.61 -12.97 -6.70
C LYS A 137 -4.11 -13.08 -6.44
N ASN A 138 -4.57 -14.25 -6.00
CA ASN A 138 -6.00 -14.51 -5.85
C ASN A 138 -6.57 -13.72 -4.66
N ILE A 139 -5.80 -13.55 -3.60
CA ILE A 139 -6.20 -12.76 -2.43
C ILE A 139 -6.33 -11.29 -2.78
N TRP A 140 -5.34 -10.74 -3.51
CA TRP A 140 -5.40 -9.35 -3.92
C TRP A 140 -6.52 -9.08 -4.93
N ALA A 141 -6.78 -10.02 -5.84
CA ALA A 141 -7.95 -9.94 -6.71
C ALA A 141 -9.27 -9.98 -5.91
N THR A 142 -9.39 -10.94 -4.99
CA THR A 142 -10.58 -11.11 -4.14
C THR A 142 -10.82 -9.87 -3.28
N SER A 143 -9.77 -9.26 -2.73
CA SER A 143 -9.90 -8.03 -1.94
C SER A 143 -10.46 -6.88 -2.78
N ASN A 144 -10.00 -6.71 -4.02
CA ASN A 144 -10.54 -5.68 -4.92
C ASN A 144 -12.01 -5.94 -5.28
N PHE A 145 -12.42 -7.20 -5.44
CA PHE A 145 -13.84 -7.52 -5.63
C PHE A 145 -14.68 -7.23 -4.39
N ILE A 146 -14.15 -7.46 -3.18
CA ILE A 146 -14.83 -7.07 -1.93
C ILE A 146 -14.99 -5.55 -1.88
N VAL A 147 -13.93 -4.79 -2.21
CA VAL A 147 -14.01 -3.32 -2.30
C VAL A 147 -15.06 -2.90 -3.32
N PHE A 148 -15.11 -3.51 -4.51
CA PHE A 148 -16.14 -3.25 -5.51
C PHE A 148 -17.55 -3.43 -4.94
N VAL A 149 -17.83 -4.57 -4.30
CA VAL A 149 -19.15 -4.85 -3.71
C VAL A 149 -19.47 -3.84 -2.62
N CYS A 150 -18.52 -3.49 -1.76
CA CYS A 150 -18.71 -2.49 -0.71
C CYS A 150 -18.99 -1.10 -1.30
N MET A 151 -18.19 -0.61 -2.25
CA MET A 151 -18.40 0.71 -2.86
C MET A 151 -19.72 0.78 -3.65
N ALA A 152 -20.07 -0.29 -4.37
CA ALA A 152 -21.35 -0.40 -5.03
C ALA A 152 -22.51 -0.40 -4.03
N SER A 153 -22.37 -1.12 -2.91
CA SER A 153 -23.36 -1.14 -1.83
C SER A 153 -23.55 0.24 -1.21
N THR A 154 -22.47 0.98 -0.95
CA THR A 154 -22.52 2.38 -0.49
C THR A 154 -23.30 3.26 -1.45
N ALA A 155 -23.01 3.17 -2.76
CA ALA A 155 -23.73 3.93 -3.79
C ALA A 155 -25.23 3.57 -3.85
N VAL A 156 -25.56 2.29 -3.72
CA VAL A 156 -26.94 1.79 -3.68
C VAL A 156 -27.68 2.30 -2.43
N ILE A 157 -27.05 2.25 -1.25
CA ILE A 157 -27.60 2.79 0.00
C ILE A 157 -27.91 4.29 -0.17
N SER A 158 -26.99 5.06 -0.77
CA SER A 158 -27.23 6.48 -1.05
C SER A 158 -28.42 6.71 -1.99
N ALA A 159 -28.52 5.91 -3.05
CA ALA A 159 -29.62 6.02 -4.00
C ALA A 159 -30.98 5.74 -3.34
N TYR A 160 -31.05 4.72 -2.47
CA TYR A 160 -32.24 4.45 -1.67
C TYR A 160 -32.55 5.61 -0.71
N ALA A 161 -31.56 6.12 0.02
CA ALA A 161 -31.73 7.22 0.97
C ALA A 161 -32.25 8.51 0.30
N LEU A 162 -31.79 8.81 -0.92
CA LEU A 162 -32.25 9.95 -1.72
C LEU A 162 -33.68 9.76 -2.28
N SER A 163 -34.03 8.54 -2.68
CA SER A 163 -35.36 8.22 -3.20
C SER A 163 -36.46 8.29 -2.12
N GLU A 164 -36.12 7.94 -0.88
CA GLU A 164 -37.00 8.00 0.29
C GLU A 164 -37.29 9.45 0.71
N HIS A 165 -36.42 10.42 0.41
CA HIS A 165 -36.67 11.83 0.69
C HIS A 165 -37.90 12.39 -0.05
N HIS A 166 -38.30 11.77 -1.17
CA HIS A 166 -39.47 12.16 -1.97
C HIS A 166 -40.76 11.40 -1.63
N ARG A 167 -40.69 10.28 -0.90
CA ARG A 167 -41.86 9.45 -0.54
C ARG A 167 -42.08 9.55 0.97
N GLY A 168 -42.96 10.47 1.36
CA GLY A 168 -43.31 10.74 2.75
C GLY A 168 -43.56 9.48 3.59
N ILE A 169 -42.79 9.39 4.68
CA ILE A 169 -43.09 8.87 6.02
C ILE A 169 -44.21 7.82 6.10
N GLN A 170 -43.84 6.56 6.38
CA GLN A 170 -44.53 5.63 7.31
C GLN A 170 -43.93 4.19 7.34
N TYR A 171 -42.95 3.85 6.50
CA TYR A 171 -42.26 2.53 6.54
C TYR A 171 -40.91 2.55 7.32
N MET A 172 -40.67 3.61 8.09
CA MET A 172 -39.34 4.20 8.34
C MET A 172 -38.62 3.80 9.65
N ILE A 173 -39.24 3.11 10.62
CA ILE A 173 -38.57 2.91 11.93
C ILE A 173 -37.71 1.64 11.98
N GLY A 174 -38.09 0.57 11.27
CA GLY A 174 -37.29 -0.64 11.17
C GLY A 174 -36.11 -0.51 10.20
N ASN A 175 -36.35 0.06 9.02
CA ASN A 175 -35.39 0.07 7.92
C ASN A 175 -34.23 1.07 8.15
N VAL A 176 -34.48 2.23 8.78
CA VAL A 176 -33.44 3.24 9.03
C VAL A 176 -32.39 2.74 10.04
N SER A 177 -32.79 1.99 11.06
CA SER A 177 -31.85 1.35 11.99
C SER A 177 -31.05 0.24 11.29
N SER A 178 -31.69 -0.53 10.40
CA SER A 178 -31.02 -1.54 9.59
C SER A 178 -30.01 -0.94 8.61
N VAL A 179 -30.33 0.17 7.94
CA VAL A 179 -29.40 0.87 7.02
C VAL A 179 -28.19 1.44 7.78
N LYS A 180 -28.41 2.02 8.96
CA LYS A 180 -27.31 2.50 9.82
C LYS A 180 -26.40 1.37 10.27
N ALA A 181 -26.98 0.29 10.79
CA ALA A 181 -26.22 -0.89 11.19
C ALA A 181 -25.46 -1.52 10.02
N ALA A 182 -26.10 -1.63 8.85
CA ALA A 182 -25.48 -2.14 7.63
C ALA A 182 -24.30 -1.28 7.18
N SER A 183 -24.39 0.04 7.32
CA SER A 183 -23.32 0.98 6.96
C SER A 183 -22.10 0.82 7.88
N VAL A 184 -22.32 0.65 9.19
CA VAL A 184 -21.24 0.36 10.16
C VAL A 184 -20.61 -1.00 9.89
N VAL A 185 -21.41 -2.02 9.58
CA VAL A 185 -20.90 -3.35 9.21
C VAL A 185 -20.09 -3.28 7.91
N LEU A 186 -20.53 -2.50 6.92
CA LEU A 186 -19.80 -2.29 5.67
C LEU A 186 -18.42 -1.68 5.93
N PHE A 187 -18.34 -0.67 6.81
CA PHE A 187 -17.05 -0.07 7.19
C PHE A 187 -16.14 -1.08 7.89
N ALA A 188 -16.69 -1.86 8.84
CA ALA A 188 -15.92 -2.90 9.53
C ALA A 188 -15.38 -3.96 8.53
N LEU A 189 -16.22 -4.43 7.59
CA LEU A 189 -15.83 -5.42 6.58
C LEU A 189 -14.73 -4.92 5.64
N LEU A 190 -14.70 -3.62 5.34
CA LEU A 190 -13.64 -3.01 4.55
C LEU A 190 -12.25 -3.08 5.23
N GLY A 191 -12.17 -3.39 6.52
CA GLY A 191 -10.89 -3.57 7.21
C GLY A 191 -10.07 -4.72 6.64
N PHE A 192 -10.73 -5.81 6.22
CA PHE A 192 -10.08 -6.98 5.62
C PHE A 192 -9.39 -6.67 4.28
N PRO A 193 -10.08 -6.13 3.25
CA PRO A 193 -9.43 -5.77 1.99
C PRO A 193 -8.42 -4.63 2.16
N LEU A 194 -8.59 -3.75 3.16
CA LEU A 194 -7.61 -2.72 3.47
C LEU A 194 -6.30 -3.32 3.99
N ALA A 195 -6.37 -4.31 4.87
CA ALA A 195 -5.19 -5.05 5.36
C ALA A 195 -4.40 -5.69 4.20
N ILE A 196 -5.13 -6.30 3.25
CA ILE A 196 -4.55 -6.89 2.04
C ILE A 196 -3.86 -5.81 1.18
N THR A 197 -4.54 -4.68 0.96
CA THR A 197 -4.01 -3.56 0.16
C THR A 197 -2.70 -3.01 0.73
N TYR A 198 -2.55 -2.99 2.06
CA TYR A 198 -1.34 -2.49 2.72
C TYR A 198 -0.20 -3.51 2.81
N SER A 199 -0.46 -4.80 2.59
CA SER A 199 0.54 -5.85 2.81
C SER A 199 0.91 -6.60 1.54
N VAL A 200 -0.10 -7.09 0.81
CA VAL A 200 0.11 -8.03 -0.30
C VAL A 200 0.89 -7.41 -1.47
N PRO A 201 0.57 -6.19 -1.97
CA PRO A 201 1.31 -5.59 -3.07
C PRO A 201 2.82 -5.42 -2.78
N PHE A 202 3.15 -5.04 -1.54
CA PHE A 202 4.53 -4.90 -1.08
C PHE A 202 5.25 -6.24 -1.01
N SER A 203 4.58 -7.27 -0.48
CA SER A 203 5.14 -8.64 -0.45
C SER A 203 5.38 -9.20 -1.86
N VAL A 204 4.42 -9.03 -2.77
CA VAL A 204 4.52 -9.45 -4.18
C VAL A 204 5.68 -8.74 -4.87
N THR A 205 5.82 -7.44 -4.64
CA THR A 205 6.92 -6.64 -5.20
C THR A 205 8.27 -7.09 -4.66
N ALA A 206 8.37 -7.34 -3.35
CA ALA A 206 9.59 -7.83 -2.72
C ALA A 206 10.00 -9.20 -3.28
N GLU A 207 9.06 -10.13 -3.45
CA GLU A 207 9.32 -11.46 -4.00
C GLU A 207 9.76 -11.40 -5.46
N LEU A 208 9.12 -10.57 -6.29
CA LEU A 208 9.49 -10.39 -7.70
C LEU A 208 10.87 -9.77 -7.90
N THR A 209 11.44 -9.15 -6.87
CA THR A 209 12.69 -8.37 -6.96
C THR A 209 13.79 -8.92 -6.08
N ALA A 210 13.55 -10.04 -5.39
CA ALA A 210 14.50 -10.70 -4.50
C ALA A 210 15.76 -11.16 -5.26
N ASP A 211 15.60 -11.71 -6.47
CA ASP A 211 16.71 -12.19 -7.30
C ASP A 211 17.37 -11.08 -8.14
N ALA A 212 16.84 -9.85 -8.10
CA ALA A 212 17.29 -8.74 -8.95
C ALA A 212 18.50 -7.97 -8.40
N GLY A 213 19.20 -8.49 -7.39
CA GLY A 213 20.54 -8.02 -6.97
C GLY A 213 20.66 -6.52 -6.70
N GLY A 214 19.75 -5.94 -5.90
CA GLY A 214 19.80 -4.54 -5.45
C GLY A 214 18.61 -3.66 -5.87
N GLY A 215 17.72 -4.16 -6.73
CA GLY A 215 16.55 -3.41 -7.22
C GLY A 215 15.31 -3.40 -6.32
N GLN A 216 15.33 -4.06 -5.15
CA GLN A 216 14.15 -4.21 -4.30
C GLN A 216 13.67 -2.87 -3.72
N GLY A 217 14.56 -2.08 -3.12
CA GLY A 217 14.20 -0.78 -2.55
C GLY A 217 13.67 0.19 -3.62
N LEU A 218 14.30 0.19 -4.80
CA LEU A 218 13.84 0.95 -5.96
C LEU A 218 12.42 0.53 -6.38
N SER A 219 12.17 -0.78 -6.49
CA SER A 219 10.88 -1.34 -6.92
C SER A 219 9.76 -0.99 -5.93
N ILE A 220 10.04 -1.04 -4.63
CA ILE A 220 9.12 -0.60 -3.58
C ILE A 220 8.89 0.91 -3.64
N GLY A 221 9.94 1.71 -3.91
CA GLY A 221 9.81 3.15 -4.13
C GLY A 221 8.89 3.49 -5.31
N VAL A 222 9.05 2.78 -6.43
CA VAL A 222 8.18 2.90 -7.61
C VAL A 222 6.75 2.45 -7.30
N LEU A 223 6.56 1.40 -6.50
CA LEU A 223 5.24 0.98 -6.03
C LEU A 223 4.53 2.11 -5.28
N ASN A 224 5.23 2.82 -4.40
CA ASN A 224 4.68 3.97 -3.68
C ASN A 224 4.33 5.13 -4.61
N LEU A 225 5.09 5.36 -5.69
CA LEU A 225 4.71 6.37 -6.70
C LEU A 225 3.36 6.02 -7.37
N SER A 226 3.05 4.74 -7.52
CA SER A 226 1.74 4.28 -8.01
C SER A 226 0.61 4.50 -7.02
N ILE A 227 0.90 4.86 -5.77
CA ILE A 227 -0.07 5.30 -4.77
C ILE A 227 -0.21 6.83 -4.81
N VAL A 228 0.93 7.52 -4.73
CA VAL A 228 1.00 8.98 -4.56
C VAL A 228 0.54 9.72 -5.81
N ILE A 229 0.86 9.23 -7.02
CA ILE A 229 0.44 9.90 -8.25
C ILE A 229 -1.10 9.92 -8.36
N PRO A 230 -1.81 8.77 -8.23
CA PRO A 230 -3.26 8.76 -8.09
C PRO A 230 -3.79 9.65 -6.96
N GLN A 231 -3.14 9.64 -5.79
CA GLN A 231 -3.53 10.50 -4.66
C GLN A 231 -3.57 11.96 -5.04
N MET A 232 -2.53 12.45 -5.72
CA MET A 232 -2.44 13.84 -6.16
C MET A 232 -3.54 14.19 -7.17
N ILE A 233 -3.82 13.29 -8.11
CA ILE A 233 -4.89 13.48 -9.10
C ILE A 233 -6.25 13.60 -8.40
N VAL A 234 -6.55 12.69 -7.47
CA VAL A 234 -7.84 12.70 -6.75
C VAL A 234 -7.93 13.91 -5.82
N ALA A 235 -6.87 14.25 -5.09
CA ALA A 235 -6.86 15.38 -4.17
C ALA A 235 -7.09 16.72 -4.90
N LEU A 236 -6.46 16.91 -6.06
CA LEU A 236 -6.68 18.11 -6.89
C LEU A 236 -8.06 18.10 -7.56
N GLY A 237 -8.57 16.92 -7.90
CA GLY A 237 -9.87 16.75 -8.55
C GLY A 237 -11.07 16.80 -7.60
N ALA A 238 -10.90 16.54 -6.31
CA ALA A 238 -12.00 16.38 -5.35
C ALA A 238 -12.87 17.64 -5.22
N GLY A 239 -12.27 18.83 -5.18
CA GLY A 239 -13.02 20.09 -5.10
C GLY A 239 -13.88 20.37 -6.34
N PRO A 240 -13.31 20.39 -7.56
CA PRO A 240 -14.08 20.52 -8.78
C PRO A 240 -15.13 19.41 -8.96
N TRP A 241 -14.81 18.18 -8.55
CA TRP A 241 -15.74 17.05 -8.59
C TRP A 241 -16.96 17.27 -7.70
N ASP A 242 -16.73 17.68 -6.44
CA ASP A 242 -17.80 17.99 -5.49
C ASP A 242 -18.74 19.10 -6.02
N ALA A 243 -18.16 20.14 -6.63
CA ALA A 243 -18.93 21.22 -7.26
C ALA A 243 -19.75 20.76 -8.48
N LEU A 244 -19.21 19.86 -9.31
CA LEU A 244 -19.89 19.34 -10.50
C LEU A 244 -21.11 18.48 -10.16
N PHE A 245 -21.04 17.74 -9.04
CA PHE A 245 -22.10 16.83 -8.61
C PHE A 245 -22.97 17.39 -7.48
N GLY A 246 -22.81 18.67 -7.14
CA GLY A 246 -23.71 19.37 -6.22
C GLY A 246 -23.60 18.92 -4.76
N GLY A 247 -22.43 18.45 -4.32
CA GLY A 247 -22.18 18.11 -2.92
C GLY A 247 -22.62 16.72 -2.46
N GLY A 248 -22.85 15.78 -3.40
CA GLY A 248 -23.24 14.40 -3.11
C GLY A 248 -22.09 13.41 -3.27
N ASN A 249 -21.98 12.44 -2.36
CA ASN A 249 -20.85 11.50 -2.34
C ASN A 249 -21.03 10.30 -3.31
N VAL A 250 -22.24 10.10 -3.81
CA VAL A 250 -22.63 8.93 -4.65
C VAL A 250 -21.77 8.78 -5.91
N PRO A 251 -21.54 9.83 -6.73
CA PRO A 251 -20.75 9.68 -7.95
C PRO A 251 -19.31 9.25 -7.67
N ALA A 252 -18.74 9.70 -6.54
CA ALA A 252 -17.40 9.33 -6.13
C ALA A 252 -17.33 7.82 -5.78
N PHE A 253 -18.33 7.29 -5.07
CA PHE A 253 -18.42 5.85 -4.77
C PHE A 253 -18.71 4.98 -6.00
N VAL A 254 -19.51 5.47 -6.95
CA VAL A 254 -19.72 4.76 -8.23
C VAL A 254 -18.41 4.67 -9.00
N LEU A 255 -17.69 5.79 -9.13
CA LEU A 255 -16.38 5.80 -9.80
C LEU A 255 -15.37 4.88 -9.08
N ALA A 256 -15.34 4.92 -7.74
CA ALA A 256 -14.54 4.00 -6.94
C ALA A 256 -14.85 2.53 -7.25
N SER A 257 -16.14 2.17 -7.33
CA SER A 257 -16.55 0.81 -7.65
C SER A 257 -16.03 0.36 -9.03
N VAL A 258 -16.06 1.23 -10.04
CA VAL A 258 -15.52 0.93 -11.37
C VAL A 258 -14.02 0.68 -11.32
N PHE A 259 -13.27 1.49 -10.57
CA PHE A 259 -11.83 1.28 -10.39
C PHE A 259 -11.52 -0.01 -9.64
N ALA A 260 -12.27 -0.34 -8.58
CA ALA A 260 -12.11 -1.60 -7.86
C ALA A 260 -12.39 -2.82 -8.74
N LEU A 261 -13.45 -2.75 -9.57
CA LEU A 261 -13.78 -3.82 -10.51
C LEU A 261 -12.67 -4.01 -11.55
N ALA A 262 -12.20 -2.90 -12.13
CA ALA A 262 -11.08 -2.93 -13.07
C ALA A 262 -9.81 -3.49 -12.43
N ALA A 263 -9.47 -3.06 -11.22
CA ALA A 263 -8.35 -3.58 -10.45
C ALA A 263 -8.47 -5.08 -10.21
N GLY A 264 -9.65 -5.57 -9.80
CA GLY A 264 -9.92 -6.99 -9.59
C GLY A 264 -9.77 -7.83 -10.87
N ILE A 265 -10.34 -7.37 -11.98
CA ILE A 265 -10.24 -8.06 -13.28
C ILE A 265 -8.79 -8.10 -13.77
N ILE A 266 -8.09 -6.96 -13.74
CA ILE A 266 -6.69 -6.89 -14.16
C ILE A 266 -5.81 -7.72 -13.22
N ALA A 267 -6.11 -7.75 -11.93
CA ALA A 267 -5.41 -8.60 -10.96
C ALA A 267 -5.50 -10.09 -11.35
N VAL A 268 -6.70 -10.58 -11.70
CA VAL A 268 -6.89 -11.97 -12.13
C VAL A 268 -6.14 -12.27 -13.44
N ILE A 269 -6.16 -11.35 -14.41
CA ILE A 269 -5.61 -11.61 -15.74
C ILE A 269 -4.08 -11.44 -15.78
N LYS A 270 -3.56 -10.40 -15.12
CA LYS A 270 -2.21 -9.88 -15.37
C LYS A 270 -1.23 -10.05 -14.22
N LEU A 271 -1.67 -10.35 -12.99
CA LEU A 271 -0.72 -10.56 -11.90
C LEU A 271 0.03 -11.90 -12.06
N PRO A 272 1.31 -11.92 -11.66
CA PRO A 272 2.12 -13.13 -11.67
C PRO A 272 1.62 -14.14 -10.63
N HIS A 273 1.75 -15.43 -10.97
CA HIS A 273 1.58 -16.52 -10.01
C HIS A 273 2.89 -16.75 -9.28
N LEU A 274 3.02 -16.19 -8.07
CA LEU A 274 4.15 -16.46 -7.19
C LEU A 274 3.93 -17.83 -6.53
N SER A 275 4.91 -18.73 -6.65
CA SER A 275 4.79 -20.14 -6.23
C SER A 275 5.03 -20.33 -4.73
N ARG A 276 4.31 -21.29 -4.13
CA ARG A 276 4.25 -21.63 -2.70
C ARG A 276 5.58 -22.02 -2.01
N THR A 277 6.73 -22.00 -2.69
CA THR A 277 7.91 -22.80 -2.30
C THR A 277 8.95 -22.06 -1.45
N THR A 278 8.82 -20.74 -1.20
CA THR A 278 9.89 -19.97 -0.51
C THR A 278 9.56 -19.57 0.94
N TYR A 279 8.47 -20.07 1.52
CA TYR A 279 8.25 -19.93 2.97
C TYR A 279 8.85 -21.13 3.72
N LYS A 280 10.19 -21.16 3.85
CA LYS A 280 10.81 -21.97 4.91
C LYS A 280 10.57 -21.23 6.23
N PRO A 281 9.96 -21.85 7.25
CA PRO A 281 9.99 -21.28 8.59
C PRO A 281 11.46 -21.13 8.98
N ALA A 282 11.82 -19.98 9.57
CA ALA A 282 13.12 -19.79 10.18
C ALA A 282 13.33 -20.95 11.16
N VAL A 283 14.26 -21.84 10.83
CA VAL A 283 14.71 -22.90 11.73
C VAL A 283 15.22 -22.17 12.97
N GLY A 284 14.54 -22.38 14.10
CA GLY A 284 14.94 -21.80 15.37
C GLY A 284 16.40 -22.14 15.63
N HIS A 285 17.26 -21.14 15.62
CA HIS A 285 18.60 -21.27 16.15
C HIS A 285 18.42 -21.53 17.65
N GLY A 286 18.57 -22.79 18.04
CA GLY A 286 18.67 -23.17 19.44
C GLY A 286 19.88 -22.46 20.06
N PHE A 287 19.64 -21.73 21.14
CA PHE A 287 20.68 -21.35 22.07
C PHE A 287 21.08 -22.60 22.84
N GLY A 288 22.26 -23.13 22.51
CA GLY A 288 23.04 -24.05 23.34
C GLY A 288 24.29 -23.34 23.81
#